data_AF-A0A7S3HT96-F1
#
_entry.id   AF-A0A7S3HT96-F1
#
_cell.length_a   1.000
_cell.length_b   1.000
_cell.length_c   1.000
_cell.angle_alpha   90.00
_cell.angle_beta   90.00
_cell.angle_gamma   90.00
#
_symmetry.space_group_name_H-M   'P 1'
#
loop_
_entity.id
_entity.type
_entity.pdbx_description
1 polymer ?
#
loop_
_entity_poly.entity_id
_entity_poly.type
_entity_poly.pdbx_seq_one_letter_code
_entity_poly.pdbx_strand_id
1 'polypeptide(L)'
;NDRETYFSSCGDYFLYRSASTNTWGAAKTKRFKQVKEGLSNGVAHSPEGFEIWQTGSVSVMLSHAKKAWREWDAEATKWVTRQGAGVESRGKVRRRPAAPDREERAVQTEPWRGVTQATQTW
;
A
#
# COMPACT_ATOMS: atom_id res chain seq x y z
N ASN A 1 -14.08 4.13 -6.28
CA ASN A 1 -13.48 2.94 -5.60
C ASN A 1 -14.65 2.14 -5.08
N ASP A 2 -15.22 1.31 -5.93
CA ASP A 2 -16.63 0.88 -5.79
C ASP A 2 -16.75 -0.50 -5.15
N ARG A 3 -15.70 -0.93 -4.45
CA ARG A 3 -15.58 -2.22 -3.76
C ARG A 3 -14.80 -2.08 -2.45
N GLU A 4 -14.85 -3.15 -1.67
CA GLU A 4 -14.17 -3.32 -0.38
C GLU A 4 -12.66 -3.03 -0.48
N THR A 5 -12.12 -2.44 0.60
CA THR A 5 -10.68 -2.25 0.80
C THR A 5 -10.22 -3.18 1.92
N TYR A 6 -9.16 -3.93 1.69
CA TYR A 6 -8.59 -4.86 2.67
C TYR A 6 -7.31 -4.29 3.24
N PHE A 7 -7.16 -4.30 4.55
CA PHE A 7 -5.94 -3.83 5.23
C PHE A 7 -5.07 -5.03 5.63
N SER A 8 -3.76 -4.86 5.57
CA SER A 8 -2.83 -5.83 6.13
C SER A 8 -3.04 -5.92 7.64
N SER A 9 -2.74 -7.08 8.23
CA SER A 9 -2.89 -7.29 9.67
C SER A 9 -2.01 -6.36 10.51
N CYS A 10 -0.87 -5.91 9.96
CA CYS A 10 0.01 -4.93 10.58
C CYS A 10 -0.39 -3.47 10.30
N GLY A 11 -1.37 -3.23 9.42
CA GLY A 11 -1.82 -1.88 9.06
C GLY A 11 -0.90 -1.09 8.13
N ASP A 12 0.25 -1.64 7.71
CA ASP A 12 1.21 -0.93 6.83
C ASP A 12 0.75 -0.81 5.38
N TYR A 13 -0.06 -1.76 4.92
CA TYR A 13 -0.50 -1.86 3.53
C TYR A 13 -2.01 -2.05 3.44
N PHE A 14 -2.56 -1.70 2.29
CA PHE A 14 -3.94 -2.02 1.93
C PHE A 14 -4.03 -2.44 0.46
N LEU A 15 -5.05 -3.24 0.18
CA LEU A 15 -5.45 -3.69 -1.13
C LEU A 15 -6.79 -3.05 -1.47
N TYR A 16 -6.89 -2.48 -2.66
CA TYR A 16 -8.09 -1.79 -3.14
C TYR A 16 -8.38 -2.18 -4.59
N ARG A 17 -9.64 -2.07 -5.01
CA ARG A 17 -10.02 -2.19 -6.41
C ARG A 17 -10.08 -0.80 -7.04
N SER A 18 -9.28 -0.58 -8.06
CA SER A 18 -9.38 0.59 -8.93
C SER A 18 -10.44 0.34 -9.98
N ALA A 19 -11.48 1.19 -10.01
CA ALA A 19 -12.55 1.09 -11.00
C ALA A 19 -12.08 1.55 -12.39
N SER A 20 -11.25 2.60 -12.45
CA SER A 20 -10.78 3.20 -13.71
C SER A 20 -9.88 2.26 -14.51
N THR A 21 -9.05 1.48 -13.83
CA THR A 21 -8.12 0.55 -14.47
C THR A 21 -8.61 -0.89 -14.45
N ASN A 22 -9.74 -1.17 -13.78
CA ASN A 22 -10.24 -2.52 -13.55
C ASN A 22 -9.12 -3.47 -13.04
N THR A 23 -8.30 -2.96 -12.10
CA THR A 23 -7.18 -3.70 -11.48
C THR A 23 -7.27 -3.65 -9.96
N TRP A 24 -6.70 -4.66 -9.31
CA TRP A 24 -6.39 -4.60 -7.88
C TRP A 24 -5.07 -3.86 -7.70
N GLY A 25 -5.08 -2.87 -6.83
CA GLY A 25 -3.89 -2.13 -6.41
C GLY A 25 -3.53 -2.46 -4.97
N ALA A 26 -2.24 -2.60 -4.68
CA ALA A 26 -1.71 -2.58 -3.34
C ALA A 26 -1.03 -1.23 -3.08
N ALA A 27 -1.15 -0.67 -1.88
CA ALA A 27 -0.52 0.59 -1.52
C ALA A 27 -0.17 0.63 -0.02
N LYS A 28 0.74 1.54 0.36
CA LYS A 28 1.05 1.81 1.78
C LYS A 28 -0.10 2.61 2.40
N THR A 29 -0.52 2.27 3.61
CA THR A 29 -1.64 2.93 4.31
C THR A 29 -1.47 4.43 4.46
N LYS A 30 -0.24 4.92 4.62
CA LYS A 30 0.05 6.38 4.63
C LYS A 30 -0.36 7.11 3.34
N ARG A 31 -0.49 6.40 2.22
CA ARG A 31 -0.95 6.94 0.93
C ARG A 31 -2.44 6.75 0.69
N PHE A 32 -3.19 6.25 1.67
CA PHE A 32 -4.61 5.93 1.51
C PHE A 32 -5.43 7.12 1.01
N LYS A 33 -5.23 8.31 1.57
CA LYS A 33 -5.91 9.55 1.13
C LYS A 33 -5.60 9.88 -0.33
N GLN A 34 -4.32 9.85 -0.71
CA GLN A 34 -3.87 10.11 -2.08
C GLN A 34 -4.40 9.09 -3.09
N VAL A 35 -4.44 7.81 -2.72
CA VAL A 35 -5.01 6.74 -3.56
C VAL A 35 -6.52 6.93 -3.72
N LYS A 36 -7.23 7.31 -2.66
CA LYS A 36 -8.66 7.60 -2.71
C LYS A 36 -8.99 8.79 -3.63
N GLU A 37 -8.10 9.78 -3.66
CA GLU A 37 -8.19 10.97 -4.53
C GLU A 37 -7.68 10.70 -5.97
N GLY A 38 -7.19 9.49 -6.27
CA GLY A 38 -6.64 9.16 -7.59
C GLY A 38 -5.26 9.77 -7.88
N LEU A 39 -4.60 10.36 -6.88
CA LEU A 39 -3.30 11.03 -6.99
C LEU A 39 -2.11 10.07 -6.84
N SER A 40 -2.35 8.81 -6.46
CA SER A 40 -1.30 7.81 -6.30
C SER A 40 -1.71 6.46 -6.87
N ASN A 41 -0.84 5.87 -7.68
CA ASN A 41 -1.05 4.57 -8.29
C ASN A 41 -0.61 3.40 -7.40
N GLY A 42 -0.34 3.61 -6.10
CA GLY A 42 0.06 2.51 -5.20
C GLY A 42 1.48 1.96 -5.47
N VAL A 43 1.72 0.71 -5.10
CA VAL A 43 3.03 0.03 -5.19
C VAL A 43 3.01 -1.20 -6.12
N ALA A 44 1.87 -1.86 -6.27
CA ALA A 44 1.70 -3.02 -7.13
C ALA A 44 0.30 -3.03 -7.75
N HIS A 45 0.20 -3.48 -9.00
CA HIS A 45 -1.04 -3.61 -9.76
C HIS A 45 -1.20 -5.04 -10.29
N SER A 46 -2.41 -5.57 -10.18
CA SER A 46 -2.78 -6.81 -10.83
C SER A 46 -2.94 -6.61 -12.35
N PRO A 47 -2.97 -7.71 -13.12
CA PRO A 47 -3.49 -7.67 -14.47
C PRO A 47 -4.92 -7.11 -14.50
N GLU A 48 -5.31 -6.54 -15.63
CA GLU A 48 -6.68 -6.08 -15.86
C GLU A 48 -7.65 -7.26 -15.73
N GLY A 49 -8.80 -7.02 -15.08
CA GLY A 49 -9.82 -8.04 -14.89
C GLY A 49 -9.47 -9.14 -13.88
N PHE A 50 -8.28 -9.11 -13.29
CA PHE A 50 -7.90 -10.09 -12.26
C PHE A 50 -8.83 -9.99 -11.05
N GLU A 51 -9.32 -11.12 -10.56
CA GLU A 51 -10.20 -11.22 -9.41
C GLU A 51 -9.53 -12.02 -8.30
N ILE A 52 -9.29 -11.38 -7.14
CA ILE A 52 -8.62 -12.02 -6.01
C ILE A 52 -9.47 -13.12 -5.38
N TRP A 53 -10.79 -13.11 -5.61
CA TRP A 53 -11.72 -14.06 -5.03
C TRP A 53 -11.95 -15.32 -5.88
N GLN A 54 -11.67 -15.29 -7.19
CA GLN A 54 -11.92 -16.43 -8.08
C GLN A 54 -11.20 -17.69 -7.57
N THR A 55 -12.01 -18.68 -7.17
CA THR A 55 -11.58 -19.97 -6.61
C THR A 55 -11.51 -21.09 -7.66
N GLY A 56 -11.96 -20.82 -8.90
CA GLY A 56 -11.86 -21.78 -10.01
C GLY A 56 -10.43 -21.89 -10.53
N SER A 57 -9.92 -23.12 -10.64
CA SER A 57 -8.58 -23.51 -11.11
C SER A 57 -7.49 -22.45 -10.90
N VAL A 58 -7.29 -22.12 -9.63
CA VAL A 58 -6.32 -21.14 -9.13
C VAL A 58 -4.92 -21.41 -9.68
N SER A 59 -4.57 -22.66 -9.99
CA SER A 59 -3.26 -23.06 -10.55
C SER A 59 -3.03 -22.56 -11.99
N VAL A 60 -4.04 -22.62 -12.87
CA VAL A 60 -3.90 -22.20 -14.28
C VAL A 60 -3.99 -20.69 -14.41
N MET A 61 -4.86 -20.04 -13.63
CA MET A 61 -4.95 -18.58 -13.63
C MET A 61 -3.81 -17.91 -12.87
N LEU A 62 -3.31 -18.44 -11.74
CA LEU A 62 -2.14 -17.86 -11.07
C LEU A 62 -0.87 -18.03 -11.89
N SER A 63 -0.68 -19.13 -12.63
CA SER A 63 0.52 -19.29 -13.46
C SER A 63 0.59 -18.30 -14.62
N HIS A 64 -0.55 -17.92 -15.22
CA HIS A 64 -0.61 -16.82 -16.19
C HIS A 64 -0.64 -15.43 -15.53
N ALA A 65 -1.35 -15.26 -14.42
CA ALA A 65 -1.46 -13.98 -13.73
C ALA A 65 -0.15 -13.55 -13.06
N LYS A 66 0.63 -14.48 -12.48
CA LYS A 66 1.97 -14.22 -11.89
C LYS A 66 2.93 -13.54 -12.87
N LYS A 67 2.71 -13.70 -14.19
CA LYS A 67 3.54 -13.07 -15.24
C LYS A 67 3.09 -11.66 -15.62
N ALA A 68 1.99 -11.16 -15.07
CA ALA A 68 1.40 -9.89 -15.48
C ALA A 68 1.17 -8.91 -14.32
N TRP A 69 1.55 -9.27 -13.08
CA TRP A 69 1.63 -8.30 -11.98
C TRP A 69 2.76 -7.31 -12.23
N ARG A 70 2.48 -6.03 -11.99
CA ARG A 70 3.44 -4.95 -12.14
C ARG A 70 3.69 -4.30 -10.80
N GLU A 71 4.95 -4.03 -10.51
CA GLU A 71 5.39 -3.29 -9.33
C GLU A 71 6.04 -1.98 -9.75
N TRP A 72 5.88 -0.95 -8.93
CA TRP A 72 6.54 0.33 -9.16
C TRP A 72 8.01 0.21 -8.76
N ASP A 73 8.90 0.28 -9.75
CA ASP A 73 10.33 0.36 -9.51
C ASP A 73 10.71 1.83 -9.28
N ALA A 74 11.17 2.15 -8.07
CA ALA A 74 11.55 3.50 -7.69
C ALA A 74 12.87 3.94 -8.34
N GLU A 75 13.77 3.01 -8.64
CA GLU A 75 15.06 3.30 -9.27
C GLU A 75 14.87 3.55 -10.76
N ALA A 76 14.12 2.66 -11.42
CA ALA A 76 13.83 2.80 -12.84
C ALA A 76 12.66 3.76 -13.14
N THR A 77 12.02 4.31 -12.10
CA THR A 77 10.85 5.20 -12.16
C THR A 77 9.76 4.71 -13.11
N LYS A 78 9.52 3.39 -13.13
CA LYS A 78 8.60 2.75 -14.08
C LYS A 78 7.93 1.53 -13.48
N TRP A 79 6.76 1.19 -14.02
CA TRP A 79 6.12 -0.09 -13.72
C TRP A 79 6.86 -1.22 -14.41
N VAL A 80 7.31 -2.21 -13.63
CA VAL A 80 8.01 -3.38 -14.13
C VAL A 80 7.29 -4.66 -13.74
N THR A 81 7.30 -5.64 -14.64
CA THR A 81 6.86 -6.99 -14.32
C THR A 81 7.98 -7.70 -13.57
N ARG A 82 7.80 -8.03 -12.29
CA ARG A 82 8.77 -8.81 -11.52
C ARG A 82 8.36 -10.28 -11.49
N GLN A 83 9.30 -11.17 -11.79
CA GLN A 83 9.09 -12.61 -11.55
C GLN A 83 8.90 -12.82 -10.03
N GLY A 84 7.75 -13.38 -9.66
CA GLY A 84 7.36 -13.56 -8.26
C GLY A 84 6.40 -12.49 -7.72
N ALA A 85 6.10 -11.44 -8.49
CA ALA A 85 5.07 -10.49 -8.11
C ALA A 85 3.66 -11.09 -8.18
N GLY A 86 2.80 -10.67 -7.26
CA GLY A 86 1.39 -11.06 -7.18
C GLY A 86 1.05 -11.97 -6.01
N VAL A 87 -0.07 -12.68 -6.14
CA VAL A 87 -0.59 -13.55 -5.06
C VAL A 87 0.14 -14.89 -5.10
N GLU A 88 0.96 -15.15 -4.10
CA GLU A 88 1.69 -16.41 -3.97
C GLU A 88 0.80 -17.55 -3.44
N SER A 89 0.06 -17.28 -2.37
CA SER A 89 -0.83 -18.26 -1.73
C SER A 89 -2.08 -17.58 -1.16
N ARG A 90 -3.14 -18.36 -0.97
CA ARG A 90 -4.38 -17.95 -0.30
C ARG A 90 -4.58 -18.88 0.88
N GLY A 91 -4.85 -18.31 2.05
CA GLY A 91 -4.97 -19.10 3.28
C GLY A 91 -5.65 -18.35 4.41
N LYS A 92 -6.00 -19.07 5.47
CA LYS A 92 -6.53 -18.48 6.70
C LYS A 92 -5.39 -17.75 7.42
N VAL A 93 -5.47 -16.43 7.49
CA VAL A 93 -4.55 -15.62 8.29
C VAL A 93 -4.88 -15.84 9.76
N ARG A 94 -3.96 -16.45 10.52
CA ARG A 94 -4.02 -16.44 11.99
C ARG A 94 -3.60 -15.06 12.46
N ARG A 95 -4.34 -14.46 13.39
CA ARG A 95 -3.93 -13.19 14.00
C ARG A 95 -2.57 -13.40 14.66
N ARG A 96 -1.59 -12.57 14.31
CA ARG A 96 -0.37 -12.47 15.09
C ARG A 96 -0.80 -12.00 16.49
N PRO A 97 -0.45 -12.71 17.58
CA PRO A 97 -0.71 -12.21 18.92
C PRO A 97 -0.10 -10.82 19.05
N ALA A 98 -0.83 -9.88 19.65
CA ALA A 98 -0.36 -8.52 19.84
C ALA A 98 1.03 -8.58 20.47
N ALA A 99 2.03 -7.99 19.78
CA ALA A 99 3.32 -7.82 20.40
C ALA A 99 3.12 -6.92 21.63
N PRO A 100 3.65 -7.27 22.81
CA PRO A 100 3.65 -6.35 23.94
C PRO A 100 4.44 -5.11 23.53
N ASP A 101 3.77 -3.96 23.63
CA ASP A 101 4.28 -2.60 23.57
C ASP A 101 5.56 -2.39 22.76
N ARG A 102 5.38 -2.20 21.44
CA ARG A 102 6.32 -1.37 20.70
C ARG A 102 6.03 0.07 21.11
N GLU A 103 6.62 0.49 22.23
CA GLU A 103 6.63 1.89 22.68
C GLU A 103 6.83 2.79 21.47
N GLU A 104 5.76 3.49 21.13
CA GLU A 104 5.74 4.59 20.21
C GLU A 104 6.63 5.66 20.84
N ARG A 105 7.93 5.65 20.48
CA ARG A 105 8.80 6.80 20.71
C ARG A 105 8.25 7.93 19.84
N ALA A 106 7.23 8.61 20.38
CA ALA A 106 6.82 9.92 19.95
C ALA A 106 8.06 10.81 20.09
N VAL A 107 8.72 11.10 18.97
CA VAL A 107 9.63 12.24 18.89
C VAL A 107 8.74 13.46 18.96
N GLN A 108 8.49 13.88 20.18
CA GLN A 108 7.87 15.14 20.52
C GLN A 108 8.86 16.23 20.09
N THR A 109 8.74 16.74 18.86
CA THR A 109 9.44 17.96 18.47
C THR A 109 8.84 19.09 19.28
N GLU A 110 9.56 19.50 20.33
CA GLU A 110 9.27 20.72 21.07
C GLU A 110 9.23 21.92 20.12
N PRO A 111 8.22 22.79 20.20
CA PRO A 111 8.28 24.10 19.57
C PRO A 111 9.28 24.95 20.36
N TRP A 112 10.38 25.33 19.70
CA TRP A 112 11.33 26.31 20.21
C TRP A 112 10.60 27.59 20.62
N ARG A 113 10.38 27.77 21.92
CA ARG A 113 10.16 29.08 22.53
C ARG A 113 11.50 29.60 23.00
N GLY A 114 11.86 30.77 22.48
CA GLY A 114 12.79 31.69 23.10
C GLY A 114 13.50 32.52 22.04
N VAL A 115 13.73 33.81 22.21
CA VAL A 115 13.42 34.78 23.26
C VAL A 115 13.69 36.16 22.61
N THR A 116 12.99 37.18 23.11
CA THR A 116 13.18 38.65 22.95
C THR A 116 14.62 39.12 22.64
N GLN A 117 14.87 40.24 21.97
CA GLN A 117 14.66 41.60 22.49
C GLN A 117 14.93 42.68 21.42
N ALA A 118 14.35 43.86 21.66
CA ALA A 118 14.38 45.07 20.84
C ALA A 118 15.75 45.77 20.76
N THR A 119 15.99 46.53 19.68
CA THR A 119 16.66 47.84 19.77
C THR A 119 16.19 48.80 18.69
N GLN A 120 15.81 49.98 19.16
CA GLN A 120 15.47 51.22 18.48
C GLN A 120 16.76 51.98 18.11
N THR A 121 16.84 52.62 16.94
CA THR A 121 17.68 53.81 16.73
C THR A 121 17.16 54.65 15.56
N TRP A 122 16.79 55.89 15.93
CA TRP A 122 16.64 57.18 15.23
C TRP A 122 16.50 57.23 13.71
#